data_AF-A0A2N1PJF2-F1
#
_entry.id   AF-A0A2N1PJF2-F1
#
_cell.length_a   1.000
_cell.length_b   1.000
_cell.length_c   1.000
_cell.angle_alpha   90.00
_cell.angle_beta   90.00
_cell.angle_gamma   90.00
#
_symmetry.space_group_name_H-M   'P 1'
#
loop_
_entity.id
_entity.type
_entity.pdbx_description
1 polymer ?
#
loop_
_entity_poly.entity_id
_entity_poly.type
_entity_poly.pdbx_seq_one_letter_code
_entity_poly.pdbx_strand_id
1 'polypeptide(L)'
;MSELLKRIEKLLLTEKAVIAKDGTFVPVKDILYLTSKRGDVLANLAGKKPITLPGNLNAWERLLRGLFVQIHRQYLVALDRIEGTFERFPEEPEEEIRLTRAELRAKDDECEISLRGTEKRFPVTAVYGQKLKKTFGISRFHYLAPENPSDRALRLYGLIDFGWRELYSLDKNDKAAVEAFKAKWDIKLFDKRRMLSYFRLYGANEINTKRVIKNLIYQMWRWIQKGIEEPSDGNIRSLWYKIKGVLAQHSNILGSGDVDTFYSTLQEMVEDQELFRYKDFGFMDMNEPYRVIGKKNPEIILASEKLGHYLFIKKLADAQGVSFICLKGEPAVISMEYFSDDLKEKCGGKPLTVFSISDVDPAGYSIERNLVRGLEKAHQISKVVKLVDVSAFTTEEIGFVRFPVVSYEKKGDQVKPIVPATMGQVTKGRAWFEEEINDERLLTEKDKGGGWKVFTIHGIESDAADRDIIEDRFKAGLQRLAKLNKTAGKAKRKIKT
;
A
#
# COMPACT_ATOMS: atom_id res chain seq x y z
N MET A 1 -28.25 46.60 -13.36
CA MET A 1 -26.78 46.50 -13.44
C MET A 1 -26.43 45.10 -13.96
N SER A 2 -25.84 45.00 -15.15
CA SER A 2 -25.65 43.71 -15.84
C SER A 2 -24.70 42.78 -15.06
N GLU A 3 -24.86 41.47 -15.22
CA GLU A 3 -24.02 40.46 -14.55
C GLU A 3 -22.54 40.56 -14.96
N LEU A 4 -22.29 41.08 -16.16
CA LEU A 4 -20.96 41.42 -16.67
C LEU A 4 -20.30 42.56 -15.86
N LEU A 5 -21.05 43.63 -15.56
CA LEU A 5 -20.55 44.77 -14.76
C LEU A 5 -20.20 44.35 -13.33
N LYS A 6 -21.00 43.47 -12.72
CA LYS A 6 -20.71 42.89 -11.39
C LYS A 6 -19.44 42.02 -11.40
N ARG A 7 -19.18 41.29 -12.49
CA ARG A 7 -17.94 40.50 -12.64
C ARG A 7 -16.72 41.37 -12.88
N ILE A 8 -16.85 42.44 -13.68
CA ILE A 8 -15.77 43.42 -13.94
C ILE A 8 -15.42 44.20 -12.66
N GLU A 9 -16.40 44.68 -11.88
CA GLU A 9 -16.15 45.31 -10.58
C GLU A 9 -15.43 44.37 -9.60
N LYS A 10 -15.77 43.08 -9.61
CA LYS A 10 -15.16 42.07 -8.75
C LYS A 10 -13.71 41.76 -9.12
N LEU A 11 -13.38 41.80 -10.42
CA LEU A 11 -12.00 41.69 -10.91
C LEU A 11 -11.16 42.93 -10.61
N LEU A 12 -11.76 44.12 -10.60
CA LEU A 12 -11.08 45.37 -10.26
C LEU A 12 -10.93 45.59 -8.74
N LEU A 13 -11.71 44.89 -7.91
CA LEU A 13 -11.67 44.99 -6.44
C LEU A 13 -10.36 44.43 -5.83
N THR A 14 -9.68 43.48 -6.46
CA THR A 14 -8.37 42.97 -6.02
C THR A 14 -7.25 43.99 -6.23
N GLU A 15 -7.41 44.91 -7.18
CA GLU A 15 -6.45 45.99 -7.47
C GLU A 15 -6.71 47.28 -6.68
N LYS A 16 -7.86 47.38 -5.98
CA LYS A 16 -8.17 48.53 -5.13
C LYS A 16 -7.33 48.50 -3.85
N ALA A 17 -6.94 49.69 -3.40
CA ALA A 17 -6.38 49.90 -2.07
C ALA A 17 -7.47 50.34 -1.09
N VAL A 18 -7.37 49.86 0.15
CA VAL A 18 -8.24 50.28 1.26
C VAL A 18 -7.47 51.21 2.19
N ILE A 19 -8.18 52.18 2.76
CA ILE A 19 -7.58 53.17 3.67
C ILE A 19 -7.66 52.61 5.10
N ALA A 20 -6.49 52.48 5.73
CA ALA A 20 -6.36 52.11 7.13
C ALA A 20 -6.64 53.30 8.06
N LYS A 21 -6.80 53.03 9.36
CA LYS A 21 -7.06 54.10 10.36
C LYS A 21 -5.92 55.11 10.47
N ASP A 22 -4.69 54.70 10.14
CA ASP A 22 -3.50 55.56 10.12
C ASP A 22 -3.32 56.33 8.80
N GLY A 23 -4.30 56.23 7.88
CA GLY A 23 -4.26 56.87 6.56
C GLY A 23 -3.44 56.11 5.51
N THR A 24 -2.85 54.95 5.84
CA THR A 24 -2.11 54.15 4.87
C THR A 24 -3.03 53.45 3.87
N PHE A 25 -2.55 53.34 2.62
CA PHE A 25 -3.25 52.62 1.56
C PHE A 25 -2.73 51.18 1.50
N VAL A 26 -3.63 50.22 1.70
CA VAL A 26 -3.30 48.78 1.68
C VAL A 26 -3.97 48.14 0.46
N PRO A 27 -3.20 47.63 -0.52
CA PRO A 27 -3.77 46.86 -1.63
C PRO A 27 -4.51 45.62 -1.12
N VAL A 28 -5.74 45.40 -1.57
CA VAL A 28 -6.54 44.25 -1.13
C VAL A 28 -5.84 42.91 -1.43
N LYS A 29 -5.14 42.81 -2.57
CA LYS A 29 -4.36 41.62 -2.95
C LYS A 29 -3.23 41.24 -1.98
N ASP A 30 -2.74 42.18 -1.16
CA ASP A 30 -1.64 41.95 -0.22
C ASP A 30 -2.14 41.43 1.14
N ILE A 31 -3.45 41.50 1.38
CA ILE A 31 -4.09 41.05 2.63
C ILE A 31 -4.26 39.53 2.60
N LEU A 32 -3.59 38.84 3.53
CA LEU A 32 -3.74 37.39 3.71
C LEU A 32 -5.06 37.07 4.43
N TYR A 33 -5.33 37.77 5.53
CA TYR A 33 -6.54 37.62 6.34
C TYR A 33 -6.78 38.84 7.22
N LEU A 34 -8.03 39.06 7.59
CA LEU A 34 -8.44 40.02 8.61
C LEU A 34 -8.76 39.31 9.92
N THR A 35 -8.36 39.93 11.04
CA THR A 35 -8.67 39.45 12.39
C THR A 35 -9.42 40.49 13.18
N SER A 36 -10.52 40.12 13.85
CA SER A 36 -11.18 40.97 14.83
C SER A 36 -10.55 40.83 16.21
N LYS A 37 -10.03 41.93 16.79
CA LYS A 37 -9.43 41.96 18.12
C LYS A 37 -9.81 43.25 18.85
N ARG A 38 -10.44 43.12 20.03
CA ARG A 38 -10.82 44.25 20.91
C ARG A 38 -11.64 45.36 20.21
N GLY A 39 -12.49 44.99 19.26
CA GLY A 39 -13.33 45.93 18.52
C GLY A 39 -12.69 46.51 17.25
N ASP A 40 -11.40 46.26 17.02
CA ASP A 40 -10.68 46.64 15.81
C ASP A 40 -10.52 45.46 14.84
N VAL A 41 -10.39 45.79 13.55
CA VAL A 41 -10.09 44.84 12.48
C VAL A 41 -8.63 45.02 12.07
N LEU A 42 -7.84 43.95 12.14
CA LEU A 42 -6.43 43.95 11.76
C LEU A 42 -6.25 43.24 10.43
N ALA A 43 -5.71 43.94 9.43
CA ALA A 43 -5.24 43.35 8.18
C ALA A 43 -3.85 42.75 8.37
N ASN A 44 -3.74 41.43 8.16
CA ASN A 44 -2.48 40.71 8.27
C ASN A 44 -1.89 40.52 6.88
N LEU A 45 -0.64 40.95 6.72
CA LEU A 45 0.10 40.98 5.47
C LEU A 45 1.29 40.02 5.57
N ALA A 46 1.71 39.42 4.45
CA ALA A 46 2.87 38.52 4.43
C ALA A 46 4.15 39.26 4.88
N GLY A 47 4.78 38.79 5.96
CA GLY A 47 6.06 39.33 6.46
C GLY A 47 6.03 40.79 6.97
N LYS A 48 4.85 41.41 7.13
CA LYS A 48 4.70 42.80 7.60
C LYS A 48 3.85 42.86 8.87
N LYS A 49 3.98 43.97 9.62
CA LYS A 49 3.16 44.22 10.81
C LYS A 49 1.68 44.38 10.42
N PRO A 50 0.73 43.87 11.22
CA PRO A 50 -0.68 44.05 10.96
C PRO A 50 -1.10 45.53 10.97
N ILE A 51 -2.01 45.91 10.08
CA ILE A 51 -2.52 47.27 9.94
C ILE A 51 -3.96 47.35 10.40
N THR A 52 -4.33 48.39 11.15
CA THR A 52 -5.68 48.56 11.69
C THR A 52 -6.61 49.18 10.66
N LEU A 53 -7.70 48.47 10.36
CA LEU A 53 -8.76 48.90 9.46
C LEU A 53 -9.97 49.48 10.24
N PRO A 54 -10.70 50.46 9.67
CA PRO A 54 -11.91 51.00 10.28
C PRO A 54 -13.08 50.01 10.24
N GLY A 55 -14.06 50.16 11.13
CA GLY A 55 -15.28 49.35 11.15
C GLY A 55 -15.12 47.97 11.80
N ASN A 56 -16.03 47.05 11.46
CA ASN A 56 -16.09 45.70 12.04
C ASN A 56 -16.00 44.61 10.96
N LEU A 57 -15.74 43.36 11.39
CA LEU A 57 -15.51 42.24 10.49
C LEU A 57 -16.68 41.98 9.52
N ASN A 58 -17.92 42.21 9.94
CA ASN A 58 -19.12 42.03 9.10
C ASN A 58 -19.18 43.08 7.96
N ALA A 59 -18.78 44.32 8.25
CA ALA A 59 -18.68 45.38 7.24
C ALA A 59 -17.64 45.00 6.17
N TRP A 60 -16.49 44.48 6.60
CA TRP A 60 -15.44 43.99 5.71
C TRP A 60 -15.84 42.75 4.93
N GLU A 61 -16.56 41.81 5.54
CA GLU A 61 -17.10 40.66 4.83
C GLU A 61 -18.04 41.09 3.70
N ARG A 62 -18.90 42.09 3.94
CA ARG A 62 -19.80 42.61 2.93
C ARG A 62 -19.05 43.31 1.80
N LEU A 63 -18.03 44.10 2.15
CA LEU A 63 -17.20 44.84 1.18
C LEU A 63 -16.36 43.89 0.30
N LEU A 64 -15.78 42.85 0.90
CA LEU A 64 -14.87 41.90 0.25
C LEU A 64 -15.57 40.61 -0.20
N ARG A 65 -16.90 40.65 -0.33
CA ARG A 65 -17.72 39.47 -0.60
C ARG A 65 -17.25 38.76 -1.88
N GLY A 66 -16.88 37.48 -1.72
CA GLY A 66 -16.48 36.62 -2.83
C GLY A 66 -15.02 36.78 -3.28
N LEU A 67 -14.24 37.61 -2.58
CA LEU A 67 -12.78 37.58 -2.55
C LEU A 67 -12.30 37.01 -1.20
N PHE A 68 -13.02 37.35 -0.14
CA PHE A 68 -12.79 36.85 1.20
C PHE A 68 -13.98 36.03 1.69
N VAL A 69 -13.71 35.10 2.61
CA VAL A 69 -14.71 34.25 3.26
C VAL A 69 -14.51 34.26 4.76
N GLN A 70 -15.60 34.41 5.51
CA GLN A 70 -15.54 34.32 6.97
C GLN A 70 -15.55 32.85 7.37
N ILE A 71 -14.50 32.45 8.09
CA ILE A 71 -14.28 31.07 8.52
C ILE A 71 -14.43 30.90 10.03
N HIS A 72 -14.44 32.01 10.77
CA HIS A 72 -14.60 32.03 12.22
C HIS A 72 -15.14 33.40 12.64
N ARG A 73 -15.68 33.50 13.87
CA ARG A 73 -16.17 34.78 14.43
C ARG A 73 -15.11 35.88 14.46
N GLN A 74 -13.82 35.50 14.47
CA GLN A 74 -12.69 36.42 14.48
C GLN A 74 -11.94 36.51 13.14
N TYR A 75 -12.18 35.62 12.17
CA TYR A 75 -11.31 35.50 10.99
C TYR A 75 -12.09 35.62 9.68
N LEU A 76 -11.58 36.49 8.81
CA LEU A 76 -11.99 36.64 7.42
C LEU A 76 -10.76 36.43 6.54
N VAL A 77 -10.78 35.42 5.66
CA VAL A 77 -9.58 34.98 4.93
C VAL A 77 -9.71 35.17 3.43
N ALA A 78 -8.61 35.45 2.75
CA ALA A 78 -8.56 35.58 1.30
C ALA A 78 -8.70 34.19 0.65
N LEU A 79 -9.68 34.03 -0.25
CA LEU A 79 -10.01 32.74 -0.86
C LEU A 79 -8.89 32.19 -1.76
N ASP A 80 -8.26 33.07 -2.54
CA ASP A 80 -7.16 32.76 -3.46
C ASP A 80 -5.86 32.36 -2.75
N ARG A 81 -5.77 32.62 -1.44
CA ARG A 81 -4.62 32.26 -0.62
C ARG A 81 -4.79 30.93 0.11
N ILE A 82 -5.97 30.31 0.07
CA ILE A 82 -6.20 29.03 0.75
C ILE A 82 -5.41 27.93 0.04
N GLU A 83 -4.46 27.33 0.75
CA GLU A 83 -3.61 26.25 0.21
C GLU A 83 -4.18 24.86 0.47
N GLY A 84 -4.99 24.70 1.52
CA GLY A 84 -5.64 23.45 1.81
C GLY A 84 -6.45 23.47 3.10
N THR A 85 -7.23 22.42 3.29
CA THR A 85 -7.98 22.14 4.52
C THR A 85 -7.45 20.91 5.24
N PHE A 86 -7.57 20.95 6.56
CA PHE A 86 -7.06 19.96 7.52
C PHE A 86 -8.19 19.63 8.49
N GLU A 87 -8.21 18.41 9.02
CA GLU A 87 -9.21 18.04 10.02
C GLU A 87 -9.01 18.89 11.28
N ARG A 88 -10.09 19.46 11.82
CA ARG A 88 -10.01 20.21 13.08
C ARG A 88 -10.06 19.21 14.21
N PHE A 89 -9.00 19.17 15.01
CA PHE A 89 -8.95 18.34 16.20
C PHE A 89 -9.03 19.21 17.46
N PRO A 90 -9.77 18.79 18.50
CA PRO A 90 -9.95 19.59 19.71
C PRO A 90 -8.60 19.81 20.42
N GLU A 91 -8.41 20.98 21.04
CA GLU A 91 -7.19 21.32 21.77
C GLU A 91 -7.04 20.48 23.06
N GLU A 92 -8.15 19.98 23.60
CA GLU A 92 -8.24 19.11 24.77
C GLU A 92 -8.91 17.76 24.41
N PRO A 93 -8.64 16.67 25.15
CA PRO A 93 -9.35 15.41 24.96
C PRO A 93 -10.84 15.61 25.18
N GLU A 94 -11.66 15.32 24.16
CA GLU A 94 -13.11 15.28 24.36
C GLU A 94 -13.46 13.95 25.04
N GLU A 95 -14.24 13.99 26.12
CA GLU A 95 -14.78 12.77 26.73
C GLU A 95 -15.50 11.92 25.68
N GLU A 96 -15.47 10.59 25.82
CA GLU A 96 -16.18 9.63 24.95
C GLU A 96 -17.70 9.79 25.08
N ILE A 97 -18.23 10.87 24.52
CA ILE A 97 -19.65 11.13 24.42
C ILE A 97 -20.13 10.49 23.12
N ARG A 98 -21.11 9.58 23.22
CA ARG A 98 -21.81 9.06 22.04
C ARG A 98 -22.54 10.21 21.34
N LEU A 99 -21.89 10.77 20.32
CA LEU A 99 -22.45 11.83 19.49
C LEU A 99 -23.59 11.30 18.62
N THR A 100 -24.63 12.11 18.50
CA THR A 100 -25.72 11.88 17.54
C THR A 100 -25.22 12.07 16.11
N ARG A 101 -25.97 11.53 15.13
CA ARG A 101 -25.66 11.73 13.70
C ARG A 101 -25.61 13.21 13.28
N ALA A 102 -26.35 14.08 13.95
CA ALA A 102 -26.35 15.52 13.66
C ALA A 102 -25.07 16.19 14.18
N GLU A 103 -24.60 15.80 15.36
CA GLU A 103 -23.35 16.30 15.95
C GLU A 103 -22.13 15.79 15.19
N LEU A 104 -22.16 14.53 14.72
CA LEU A 104 -21.13 13.99 13.83
C LEU A 104 -21.04 14.79 12.52
N ARG A 105 -22.18 15.12 11.90
CA ARG A 105 -22.20 15.97 10.69
C ARG A 105 -21.73 17.40 10.95
N ALA A 106 -22.01 17.95 12.13
CA ALA A 106 -21.49 19.26 12.51
C ALA A 106 -19.98 19.22 12.70
N LYS A 107 -19.43 18.13 13.27
CA LYS A 107 -17.98 17.90 13.37
C LYS A 107 -17.31 17.72 12.00
N ASP A 108 -17.96 17.07 11.04
CA ASP A 108 -17.47 16.95 9.65
C ASP A 108 -17.33 18.31 8.94
N ASP A 109 -18.00 19.35 9.46
CA ASP A 109 -17.93 20.72 8.96
C ASP A 109 -16.85 21.56 9.65
N GLU A 110 -16.14 20.97 10.60
CA GLU A 110 -15.02 21.61 11.26
C GLU A 110 -13.71 21.24 10.58
N CYS A 111 -12.93 22.24 10.22
CA CYS A 111 -11.62 22.05 9.63
C CYS A 111 -10.66 23.14 10.09
N GLU A 112 -9.38 23.00 9.79
CA GLU A 112 -8.44 24.10 9.77
C GLU A 112 -8.06 24.41 8.33
N ILE A 113 -7.71 25.65 8.03
CA ILE A 113 -7.18 26.02 6.71
C ILE A 113 -5.73 26.54 6.83
N SER A 114 -4.87 26.23 5.84
CA SER A 114 -3.64 27.01 5.60
C SER A 114 -3.89 28.13 4.62
N LEU A 115 -3.12 29.21 4.78
CA LEU A 115 -2.99 30.27 3.80
C LEU A 115 -1.55 30.37 3.32
N ARG A 116 -1.35 30.62 2.02
CA ARG A 116 -0.04 30.94 1.44
C ARG A 116 0.54 32.18 2.09
N GLY A 117 1.80 32.12 2.50
CA GLY A 117 2.52 33.25 3.11
C GLY A 117 2.37 33.37 4.63
N THR A 118 1.80 32.36 5.29
CA THR A 118 1.82 32.22 6.76
C THR A 118 1.86 30.75 7.17
N GLU A 119 2.56 30.45 8.26
CA GLU A 119 2.56 29.10 8.86
C GLU A 119 1.32 28.86 9.76
N LYS A 120 0.51 29.89 9.98
CA LYS A 120 -0.64 29.84 10.86
C LYS A 120 -1.78 29.00 10.25
N ARG A 121 -2.31 28.08 11.07
CA ARG A 121 -3.58 27.38 10.82
C ARG A 121 -4.75 28.20 11.35
N PHE A 122 -5.84 28.28 10.57
CA PHE A 122 -7.04 29.00 10.99
C PHE A 122 -8.20 28.03 11.21
N PRO A 123 -8.83 28.04 12.39
CA PRO A 123 -9.94 27.15 12.67
C PRO A 123 -11.19 27.59 11.90
N VAL A 124 -11.91 26.60 11.39
CA VAL A 124 -13.23 26.70 10.80
C VAL A 124 -14.17 25.92 11.71
N THR A 125 -15.12 26.62 12.34
CA THR A 125 -16.14 25.95 13.17
C THR A 125 -17.31 25.50 12.32
N ALA A 126 -18.12 24.57 12.83
CA ALA A 126 -19.23 23.96 12.08
C ALA A 126 -20.15 24.99 11.42
N VAL A 127 -20.42 26.10 12.13
CA VAL A 127 -21.26 27.23 11.67
C VAL A 127 -20.73 27.86 10.38
N TYR A 128 -19.41 28.06 10.28
CA TYR A 128 -18.78 28.66 9.10
C TYR A 128 -18.39 27.62 8.06
N GLY A 129 -18.27 26.36 8.46
CA GLY A 129 -17.96 25.23 7.60
C GLY A 129 -18.92 25.11 6.42
N GLN A 130 -20.23 25.15 6.69
CA GLN A 130 -21.26 25.09 5.64
C GLN A 130 -21.12 26.20 4.59
N LYS A 131 -20.82 27.43 5.04
CA LYS A 131 -20.61 28.58 4.15
C LYS A 131 -19.36 28.41 3.29
N LEU A 132 -18.27 27.93 3.89
CA LEU A 132 -17.01 27.69 3.19
C LEU A 132 -17.17 26.55 2.16
N LYS A 133 -17.85 25.45 2.51
CA LYS A 133 -18.19 24.38 1.56
C LYS A 133 -18.98 24.89 0.37
N LYS A 134 -20.03 25.69 0.61
CA LYS A 134 -20.82 26.33 -0.45
C LYS A 134 -19.97 27.24 -1.34
N THR A 135 -19.04 27.98 -0.73
CA THR A 135 -18.13 28.88 -1.45
C THR A 135 -17.20 28.11 -2.39
N PHE A 136 -16.76 26.92 -1.98
CA PHE A 136 -15.95 26.03 -2.79
C PHE A 136 -16.73 25.09 -3.72
N GLY A 137 -18.07 25.05 -3.61
CA GLY A 137 -18.89 24.12 -4.38
C GLY A 137 -18.71 22.64 -3.98
N ILE A 138 -18.27 22.37 -2.74
CA ILE A 138 -18.02 21.02 -2.23
C ILE A 138 -19.11 20.58 -1.24
N SER A 139 -19.32 19.27 -1.11
CA SER A 139 -20.28 18.70 -0.15
C SER A 139 -19.65 18.33 1.21
N ARG A 140 -18.32 18.13 1.26
CA ARG A 140 -17.52 17.82 2.46
C ARG A 140 -16.14 18.46 2.35
N PHE A 141 -15.53 18.85 3.48
CA PHE A 141 -14.15 19.36 3.52
C PHE A 141 -13.09 18.34 3.15
N HIS A 142 -13.49 17.07 3.08
CA HIS A 142 -12.68 15.96 2.62
C HIS A 142 -12.36 16.08 1.11
N TYR A 143 -12.94 17.07 0.40
CA TYR A 143 -12.90 17.22 -1.07
C TYR A 143 -12.33 18.54 -1.59
N LEU A 144 -11.64 19.34 -0.78
CA LEU A 144 -10.88 20.46 -1.35
C LEU A 144 -9.65 19.90 -2.07
N ALA A 145 -9.81 19.89 -3.40
CA ALA A 145 -8.92 19.42 -4.45
C ALA A 145 -7.54 18.95 -3.97
N PRO A 146 -7.22 17.65 -4.10
CA PRO A 146 -5.82 17.24 -4.05
C PRO A 146 -5.04 17.98 -5.14
N GLU A 147 -3.74 18.24 -4.93
CA GLU A 147 -2.93 18.85 -5.99
C GLU A 147 -2.86 17.94 -7.23
N ASN A 148 -3.12 16.63 -7.07
CA ASN A 148 -3.32 15.62 -8.12
C ASN A 148 -4.63 14.81 -7.95
N PRO A 149 -5.43 14.57 -9.00
CA PRO A 149 -6.64 13.73 -8.96
C PRO A 149 -6.50 12.35 -8.28
N SER A 150 -5.32 11.72 -8.33
CA SER A 150 -5.01 10.46 -7.64
C SER A 150 -5.02 10.60 -6.11
N ASP A 151 -4.77 11.79 -5.54
CA ASP A 151 -4.63 11.93 -4.08
C ASP A 151 -5.95 12.00 -3.33
N ARG A 152 -7.09 12.08 -4.02
CA ARG A 152 -8.38 11.91 -3.34
C ARG A 152 -8.49 10.50 -2.75
N ALA A 153 -8.07 9.49 -3.53
CA ALA A 153 -8.03 8.11 -3.07
C ALA A 153 -6.95 7.93 -1.98
N LEU A 154 -5.76 8.51 -2.18
CA LEU A 154 -4.67 8.43 -1.20
C LEU A 154 -5.00 9.13 0.13
N ARG A 155 -5.71 10.26 0.11
CA ARG A 155 -6.19 10.93 1.33
C ARG A 155 -7.28 10.14 2.04
N LEU A 156 -8.21 9.52 1.31
CA LEU A 156 -9.19 8.59 1.91
C LEU A 156 -8.49 7.39 2.57
N TYR A 157 -7.33 7.00 2.04
CA TYR A 157 -6.46 5.98 2.61
C TYR A 157 -5.57 6.47 3.77
N GLY A 158 -5.59 7.77 4.08
CA GLY A 158 -4.86 8.38 5.20
C GLY A 158 -3.46 8.91 4.85
N LEU A 159 -3.11 8.97 3.57
CA LEU A 159 -1.84 9.55 3.09
C LEU A 159 -1.97 11.06 2.89
N ILE A 160 -0.93 11.77 3.32
CA ILE A 160 -0.80 13.22 3.32
C ILE A 160 0.28 13.60 2.31
N ASP A 161 -0.07 14.57 1.47
CA ASP A 161 0.72 14.94 0.32
C ASP A 161 1.70 16.08 0.64
N PHE A 162 2.69 15.80 1.50
CA PHE A 162 3.65 16.82 1.93
C PHE A 162 4.48 17.35 0.76
N GLY A 163 4.31 18.64 0.45
CA GLY A 163 5.16 19.38 -0.48
C GLY A 163 5.13 18.87 -1.93
N TRP A 164 4.03 18.29 -2.42
CA TRP A 164 4.01 17.63 -3.73
C TRP A 164 4.34 18.53 -4.91
N ARG A 165 3.69 19.69 -5.05
CA ARG A 165 4.05 20.67 -6.10
C ARG A 165 5.51 21.08 -6.03
N GLU A 166 5.99 21.36 -4.82
CA GLU A 166 7.38 21.73 -4.57
C GLU A 166 8.31 20.60 -5.03
N LEU A 167 8.07 19.36 -4.62
CA LEU A 167 8.82 18.16 -5.01
C LEU A 167 8.80 17.92 -6.52
N TYR A 168 7.65 18.12 -7.17
CA TYR A 168 7.50 17.93 -8.61
C TYR A 168 8.39 18.89 -9.38
N SER A 169 8.38 20.18 -9.01
CA SER A 169 9.23 21.22 -9.63
C SER A 169 10.67 21.27 -9.13
N LEU A 170 11.01 20.55 -8.05
CA LEU A 170 12.33 20.59 -7.43
C LEU A 170 13.41 20.06 -8.40
N ASP A 171 14.49 20.81 -8.59
CA ASP A 171 15.69 20.29 -9.23
C ASP A 171 16.47 19.45 -8.21
N LYS A 172 16.67 18.16 -8.50
CA LYS A 172 17.40 17.24 -7.64
C LYS A 172 18.89 17.57 -7.54
N ASN A 173 19.43 18.34 -8.49
CA ASN A 173 20.85 18.72 -8.49
C ASN A 173 21.12 19.99 -7.67
N ASP A 174 20.08 20.77 -7.37
CA ASP A 174 20.18 21.93 -6.47
C ASP A 174 20.12 21.46 -5.02
N LYS A 175 21.31 21.19 -4.45
CA LYS A 175 21.44 20.68 -3.08
C LYS A 175 20.80 21.61 -2.04
N ALA A 176 20.91 22.93 -2.22
CA ALA A 176 20.36 23.90 -1.28
C ALA A 176 18.82 23.89 -1.31
N ALA A 177 18.23 23.81 -2.51
CA ALA A 177 16.78 23.68 -2.65
C ALA A 177 16.27 22.34 -2.08
N VAL A 178 17.01 21.25 -2.29
CA VAL A 178 16.67 19.93 -1.73
C VAL A 178 16.75 19.94 -0.20
N GLU A 179 17.78 20.52 0.39
CA GLU A 179 17.92 20.64 1.84
C GLU A 179 16.81 21.51 2.45
N ALA A 180 16.49 22.64 1.84
CA ALA A 180 15.38 23.49 2.28
C ALA A 180 14.03 22.77 2.19
N PHE A 181 13.81 22.02 1.11
CA PHE A 181 12.63 21.18 0.94
C PHE A 181 12.54 20.10 2.03
N LYS A 182 13.63 19.36 2.28
CA LYS A 182 13.68 18.33 3.33
C LYS A 182 13.47 18.94 4.72
N ALA A 183 14.15 20.03 5.06
CA ALA A 183 13.95 20.72 6.33
C ALA A 183 12.49 21.13 6.56
N LYS A 184 11.79 21.52 5.49
CA LYS A 184 10.38 21.88 5.55
C LYS A 184 9.45 20.68 5.67
N TRP A 185 9.70 19.58 4.96
CA TRP A 185 8.72 18.50 4.77
C TRP A 185 9.10 17.13 5.33
N ASP A 186 10.34 16.94 5.78
CA ASP A 186 10.78 15.69 6.39
C ASP A 186 10.01 15.43 7.68
N ILE A 187 9.18 14.39 7.67
CA ILE A 187 8.37 14.01 8.83
C ILE A 187 9.29 13.65 10.01
N LYS A 188 10.51 13.15 9.74
CA LYS A 188 11.51 12.81 10.77
C LYS A 188 11.98 14.04 11.57
N LEU A 189 11.76 15.25 11.05
CA LEU A 189 12.19 16.51 11.66
C LEU A 189 11.03 17.31 12.28
N PHE A 190 9.79 16.80 12.21
CA PHE A 190 8.65 17.52 12.74
C PHE A 190 8.68 17.53 14.26
N ASP A 191 8.41 18.68 14.88
CA ASP A 191 8.22 18.71 16.33
C ASP A 191 6.91 18.02 16.74
N LYS A 192 6.74 17.77 18.05
CA LYS A 192 5.54 17.11 18.60
C LYS A 192 4.24 17.82 18.23
N ARG A 193 4.24 19.16 18.18
CA ARG A 193 3.04 19.96 17.89
C ARG A 193 2.64 19.80 16.42
N ARG A 194 3.63 19.84 15.53
CA ARG A 194 3.46 19.60 14.11
C ARG A 194 3.04 18.16 13.83
N MET A 195 3.64 17.18 14.50
CA MET A 195 3.22 15.77 14.42
C MET A 195 1.74 15.59 14.80
N LEU A 196 1.31 16.17 15.92
CA LEU A 196 -0.10 16.15 16.33
C LEU A 196 -1.01 16.85 15.31
N SER A 197 -0.57 17.93 14.66
CA SER A 197 -1.41 18.61 13.67
C SER A 197 -1.76 17.74 12.44
N TYR A 198 -0.89 16.79 12.07
CA TYR A 198 -1.09 15.95 10.88
C TYR A 198 -1.55 14.54 11.20
N PHE A 199 -1.14 14.00 12.34
CA PHE A 199 -1.24 12.57 12.63
C PHE A 199 -2.02 12.26 13.90
N ARG A 200 -2.78 13.20 14.45
CA ARG A 200 -3.56 12.95 15.65
C ARG A 200 -4.64 11.87 15.44
N LEU A 201 -4.87 11.07 16.48
CA LEU A 201 -5.97 10.11 16.56
C LEU A 201 -7.31 10.87 16.70
N TYR A 202 -8.35 10.40 16.00
CA TYR A 202 -9.67 11.02 16.12
C TYR A 202 -10.16 10.96 17.57
N GLY A 203 -10.57 12.11 18.13
CA GLY A 203 -11.08 12.23 19.50
C GLY A 203 -10.05 12.21 20.63
N ALA A 204 -8.75 12.01 20.34
CA ALA A 204 -7.70 11.95 21.36
C ALA A 204 -6.52 12.86 21.01
N ASN A 205 -5.81 13.39 22.02
CA ASN A 205 -4.59 14.20 21.80
C ASN A 205 -3.33 13.32 21.70
N GLU A 206 -3.43 12.22 20.95
CA GLU A 206 -2.39 11.21 20.77
C GLU A 206 -2.06 11.04 19.29
N ILE A 207 -0.84 10.60 18.98
CA ILE A 207 -0.41 10.35 17.60
C ILE A 207 -0.93 8.99 17.15
N ASN A 208 -1.56 8.96 15.98
CA ASN A 208 -1.93 7.74 15.27
C ASN A 208 -0.69 7.13 14.61
N THR A 209 -0.08 6.15 15.28
CA THR A 209 1.13 5.45 14.83
C THR A 209 0.99 4.87 13.42
N LYS A 210 -0.12 4.19 13.11
CA LYS A 210 -0.35 3.61 11.77
C LYS A 210 -0.35 4.68 10.68
N ARG A 211 -0.98 5.83 10.93
CA ARG A 211 -1.00 6.97 9.99
C ARG A 211 0.40 7.57 9.80
N VAL A 212 1.18 7.70 10.86
CA VAL A 212 2.59 8.14 10.77
C VAL A 212 3.42 7.18 9.91
N ILE A 213 3.34 5.88 10.21
CA ILE A 213 4.06 4.84 9.46
C ILE A 213 3.72 4.90 7.97
N LYS A 214 2.42 4.92 7.62
CA LYS A 214 1.95 5.04 6.22
C LYS A 214 2.61 6.22 5.49
N ASN A 215 2.64 7.37 6.16
CA ASN A 215 3.15 8.61 5.57
C ASN A 215 4.67 8.66 5.48
N LEU A 216 5.39 8.06 6.42
CA LEU A 216 6.84 7.90 6.34
C LEU A 216 7.24 7.00 5.16
N ILE A 217 6.58 5.84 5.01
CA ILE A 217 6.81 4.92 3.89
C ILE A 217 6.54 5.65 2.55
N TYR A 218 5.38 6.31 2.43
CA TYR A 218 5.01 7.02 1.21
C TYR A 218 5.92 8.21 0.89
N GLN A 219 6.34 8.99 1.90
CA GLN A 219 7.32 10.06 1.72
C GLN A 219 8.65 9.52 1.18
N MET A 220 9.17 8.47 1.81
CA MET A 220 10.44 7.86 1.39
C MET A 220 10.38 7.36 -0.05
N TRP A 221 9.32 6.64 -0.42
CA TRP A 221 9.13 6.17 -1.79
C TRP A 221 9.18 7.33 -2.80
N ARG A 222 8.43 8.41 -2.56
CA ARG A 222 8.41 9.57 -3.47
C ARG A 222 9.76 10.25 -3.60
N TRP A 223 10.51 10.33 -2.50
CA TRP A 223 11.83 10.96 -2.49
C TRP A 223 12.87 10.12 -3.22
N ILE A 224 12.77 8.79 -3.10
CA ILE A 224 13.56 7.83 -3.89
C ILE A 224 13.23 7.98 -5.37
N GLN A 225 11.95 8.00 -5.74
CA GLN A 225 11.52 8.18 -7.14
C GLN A 225 11.98 9.53 -7.74
N LYS A 226 12.02 10.59 -6.93
CA LYS A 226 12.55 11.90 -7.36
C LYS A 226 14.09 11.91 -7.46
N GLY A 227 14.77 10.98 -6.81
CA GLY A 227 16.23 10.92 -6.73
C GLY A 227 16.83 11.96 -5.77
N ILE A 228 16.09 12.37 -4.74
CA ILE A 228 16.59 13.22 -3.64
C ILE A 228 16.91 12.42 -2.38
N GLU A 229 16.48 11.16 -2.32
CA GLU A 229 16.85 10.17 -1.32
C GLU A 229 17.36 8.93 -2.08
N GLU A 230 18.45 8.34 -1.61
CA GLU A 230 18.95 7.11 -2.22
C GLU A 230 18.04 5.93 -1.84
N PRO A 231 17.85 4.96 -2.76
CA PRO A 231 17.26 3.68 -2.41
C PRO A 231 18.00 3.04 -1.22
N SER A 232 17.27 2.25 -0.44
CA SER A 232 17.85 1.40 0.60
C SER A 232 18.82 0.40 -0.03
N ASP A 233 19.90 0.08 0.69
CA ASP A 233 20.83 -1.01 0.40
C ASP A 233 20.63 -2.22 1.34
N GLY A 234 19.70 -2.10 2.30
CA GLY A 234 19.35 -3.15 3.26
C GLY A 234 18.05 -3.90 2.95
N ASN A 235 17.65 -4.76 3.87
CA ASN A 235 16.35 -5.45 3.83
C ASN A 235 15.22 -4.58 4.42
N ILE A 236 13.99 -5.09 4.40
CA ILE A 236 12.80 -4.40 4.94
C ILE A 236 12.99 -3.97 6.41
N ARG A 237 13.77 -4.72 7.21
CA ARG A 237 14.04 -4.39 8.62
C ARG A 237 14.88 -3.13 8.76
N SER A 238 15.73 -2.81 7.79
CA SER A 238 16.47 -1.54 7.75
C SER A 238 15.54 -0.33 7.65
N LEU A 239 14.46 -0.43 6.87
CA LEU A 239 13.41 0.61 6.83
C LEU A 239 12.71 0.74 8.19
N TRP A 240 12.39 -0.39 8.83
CA TRP A 240 11.79 -0.36 10.17
C TRP A 240 12.66 0.42 11.16
N TYR A 241 13.98 0.24 11.15
CA TYR A 241 14.85 0.99 12.06
C TYR A 241 14.82 2.51 11.83
N LYS A 242 14.68 2.97 10.58
CA LYS A 242 14.49 4.39 10.27
C LYS A 242 13.18 4.92 10.85
N ILE A 243 12.09 4.19 10.69
CA ILE A 243 10.76 4.57 11.20
C ILE A 243 10.70 4.49 12.73
N LYS A 244 11.27 3.44 13.33
CA LYS A 244 11.38 3.25 14.77
C LYS A 244 12.03 4.47 15.44
N GLY A 245 13.07 5.04 14.83
CA GLY A 245 13.72 6.25 15.33
C GLY A 245 12.77 7.43 15.46
N VAL A 246 11.93 7.66 14.45
CA VAL A 246 10.91 8.73 14.45
C VAL A 246 9.85 8.47 15.50
N LEU A 247 9.35 7.24 15.57
CA LEU A 247 8.34 6.87 16.56
C LEU A 247 8.87 7.08 17.98
N ALA A 248 10.10 6.64 18.27
CA ALA A 248 10.73 6.81 19.58
C ALA A 248 10.92 8.27 20.01
N GLN A 249 11.03 9.21 19.07
CA GLN A 249 11.11 10.65 19.37
C GLN A 249 9.75 11.26 19.73
N HIS A 250 8.66 10.65 19.29
CA HIS A 250 7.31 11.22 19.41
C HIS A 250 6.36 10.41 20.30
N SER A 251 6.68 9.15 20.57
CA SER A 251 5.99 8.31 21.54
C SER A 251 6.79 8.23 22.83
N ASN A 252 6.11 8.23 23.97
CA ASN A 252 6.77 8.08 25.28
C ASN A 252 7.31 6.65 25.50
N ILE A 253 6.81 5.67 24.73
CA ILE A 253 7.23 4.26 24.72
C ILE A 253 6.98 3.72 23.30
N LEU A 254 7.92 2.96 22.74
CA LEU A 254 7.67 2.13 21.55
C LEU A 254 6.79 0.95 21.94
N GLY A 255 5.60 0.85 21.36
CA GLY A 255 4.70 -0.27 21.61
C GLY A 255 5.29 -1.57 21.07
N SER A 256 5.08 -2.68 21.80
CA SER A 256 5.49 -4.01 21.32
C SER A 256 4.86 -4.37 19.96
N GLY A 257 3.69 -3.84 19.65
CA GLY A 257 2.99 -4.03 18.37
C GLY A 257 3.35 -3.05 17.25
N ASP A 258 4.24 -2.07 17.46
CA ASP A 258 4.56 -1.07 16.43
C ASP A 258 5.29 -1.68 15.23
N VAL A 259 6.14 -2.70 15.50
CA VAL A 259 6.84 -3.44 14.43
C VAL A 259 5.86 -4.23 13.56
N ASP A 260 4.87 -4.88 14.18
CA ASP A 260 3.83 -5.63 13.45
C ASP A 260 2.90 -4.67 12.70
N THR A 261 2.62 -3.50 13.29
CA THR A 261 1.92 -2.40 12.61
C THR A 261 2.69 -1.92 11.39
N PHE A 262 4.03 -1.83 11.47
CA PHE A 262 4.87 -1.49 10.33
C PHE A 262 4.79 -2.54 9.23
N TYR A 263 5.02 -3.83 9.53
CA TYR A 263 4.99 -4.88 8.51
C TYR A 263 3.62 -5.00 7.86
N SER A 264 2.55 -5.02 8.65
CA SER A 264 1.18 -5.07 8.13
C SER A 264 0.83 -3.85 7.28
N THR A 265 1.27 -2.66 7.68
CA THR A 265 1.05 -1.43 6.89
C THR A 265 1.82 -1.43 5.59
N LEU A 266 3.09 -1.86 5.61
CA LEU A 266 3.89 -1.95 4.39
C LEU A 266 3.30 -3.00 3.43
N GLN A 267 2.91 -4.15 3.96
CA GLN A 267 2.24 -5.20 3.19
C GLN A 267 0.92 -4.68 2.58
N GLU A 268 0.06 -4.04 3.36
CA GLU A 268 -1.19 -3.42 2.88
C GLU A 268 -0.92 -2.45 1.72
N MET A 269 0.13 -1.62 1.82
CA MET A 269 0.45 -0.62 0.79
C MET A 269 1.02 -1.24 -0.50
N VAL A 270 1.79 -2.33 -0.40
CA VAL A 270 2.42 -3.01 -1.54
C VAL A 270 1.48 -4.02 -2.20
N GLU A 271 0.82 -4.86 -1.40
CA GLU A 271 0.07 -6.02 -1.88
C GLU A 271 -1.41 -5.71 -2.08
N ASP A 272 -2.06 -5.00 -1.14
CA ASP A 272 -3.51 -4.74 -1.22
C ASP A 272 -3.83 -3.48 -2.02
N GLN A 273 -3.04 -2.42 -1.82
CA GLN A 273 -3.24 -1.13 -2.50
C GLN A 273 -2.39 -0.97 -3.76
N GLU A 274 -1.39 -1.84 -3.97
CA GLU A 274 -0.48 -1.84 -5.12
C GLU A 274 0.10 -0.43 -5.42
N LEU A 275 0.42 0.36 -4.37
CA LEU A 275 0.89 1.74 -4.52
C LEU A 275 2.30 1.82 -5.09
N PHE A 276 3.12 0.83 -4.75
CA PHE A 276 4.53 0.71 -5.11
C PHE A 276 5.00 -0.72 -4.84
N ARG A 277 6.18 -1.06 -5.37
CA ARG A 277 6.81 -2.37 -5.21
C ARG A 277 7.85 -2.35 -4.10
N TYR A 278 8.16 -3.50 -3.50
CA TYR A 278 9.28 -3.58 -2.54
C TYR A 278 10.61 -3.18 -3.18
N LYS A 279 10.82 -3.58 -4.44
CA LYS A 279 12.01 -3.21 -5.23
C LYS A 279 12.16 -1.70 -5.44
N ASP A 280 11.07 -0.93 -5.46
CA ASP A 280 11.13 0.53 -5.66
C ASP A 280 11.85 1.26 -4.50
N PHE A 281 11.96 0.62 -3.34
CA PHE A 281 12.74 1.12 -2.20
C PHE A 281 14.20 0.69 -2.23
N GLY A 282 14.61 -0.18 -3.16
CA GLY A 282 15.95 -0.78 -3.18
C GLY A 282 16.12 -1.97 -2.23
N PHE A 283 15.05 -2.51 -1.64
CA PHE A 283 15.19 -3.62 -0.70
C PHE A 283 15.85 -4.83 -1.34
N MET A 284 16.81 -5.43 -0.63
CA MET A 284 17.47 -6.65 -1.08
C MET A 284 16.51 -7.84 -1.06
N ASP A 285 16.52 -8.61 -2.16
CA ASP A 285 15.87 -9.92 -2.20
C ASP A 285 16.75 -10.96 -1.49
N MET A 286 16.36 -11.35 -0.29
CA MET A 286 17.08 -12.35 0.50
C MET A 286 17.03 -13.77 -0.11
N ASN A 287 16.23 -14.00 -1.16
CA ASN A 287 16.20 -15.24 -1.94
C ASN A 287 16.97 -15.16 -3.25
N GLU A 288 17.65 -14.05 -3.56
CA GLU A 288 18.46 -13.90 -4.78
C GLU A 288 19.42 -15.09 -5.02
N PRO A 289 20.16 -15.62 -4.01
CA PRO A 289 21.08 -16.75 -4.24
C PRO A 289 20.39 -18.05 -4.69
N TYR A 290 19.07 -18.15 -4.53
CA TYR A 290 18.27 -19.36 -4.78
C TYR A 290 17.41 -19.26 -6.03
N ARG A 291 17.64 -18.25 -6.87
CA ARG A 291 16.98 -18.09 -8.17
C ARG A 291 17.99 -17.72 -9.26
N VAL A 292 17.80 -18.22 -10.47
CA VAL A 292 18.62 -17.87 -11.63
C VAL A 292 17.76 -17.89 -12.90
N ILE A 293 18.04 -16.98 -13.83
CA ILE A 293 17.44 -16.98 -15.16
C ILE A 293 18.26 -17.83 -16.12
N GLY A 294 17.60 -18.76 -16.81
CA GLY A 294 18.23 -19.69 -17.73
C GLY A 294 18.84 -19.01 -18.95
N LYS A 295 20.03 -19.44 -19.38
CA LYS A 295 20.72 -18.86 -20.54
C LYS A 295 20.16 -19.30 -21.89
N LYS A 296 19.55 -20.49 -21.97
CA LYS A 296 19.08 -21.09 -23.24
C LYS A 296 17.56 -21.00 -23.38
N ASN A 297 16.84 -21.35 -22.31
CA ASN A 297 15.39 -21.43 -22.27
C ASN A 297 14.86 -20.72 -21.01
N PRO A 298 15.05 -19.40 -20.88
CA PRO A 298 14.64 -18.65 -19.70
C PRO A 298 13.13 -18.75 -19.41
N GLU A 299 12.31 -19.02 -20.44
CA GLU A 299 10.86 -19.17 -20.33
C GLU A 299 10.41 -20.46 -19.64
N ILE A 300 11.32 -21.42 -19.45
CA ILE A 300 11.06 -22.65 -18.72
C ILE A 300 11.61 -22.46 -17.30
N ILE A 301 10.76 -22.70 -16.31
CA ILE A 301 11.08 -22.48 -14.89
C ILE A 301 11.00 -23.81 -14.17
N LEU A 302 12.07 -24.19 -13.47
CA LEU A 302 12.06 -25.26 -12.49
C LEU A 302 11.96 -24.65 -11.08
N ALA A 303 10.80 -24.80 -10.45
CA ALA A 303 10.50 -24.24 -9.14
C ALA A 303 10.45 -25.32 -8.07
N SER A 304 10.90 -25.00 -6.85
CA SER A 304 10.72 -25.86 -5.68
C SER A 304 10.29 -25.08 -4.47
N GLU A 305 9.40 -25.65 -3.68
CA GLU A 305 9.02 -25.13 -2.37
C GLU A 305 10.19 -25.09 -1.38
N LYS A 306 11.03 -26.13 -1.39
CA LYS A 306 12.06 -26.38 -0.37
C LYS A 306 13.43 -25.90 -0.82
N LEU A 307 14.16 -25.25 0.08
CA LEU A 307 15.58 -24.89 -0.12
C LEU A 307 16.50 -26.10 -0.17
N GLY A 308 16.15 -27.19 0.52
CA GLY A 308 16.96 -28.41 0.54
C GLY A 308 17.22 -28.97 -0.86
N HIS A 309 16.32 -28.67 -1.81
CA HIS A 309 16.44 -29.06 -3.21
C HIS A 309 17.38 -28.16 -4.04
N TYR A 310 17.89 -27.05 -3.50
CA TYR A 310 18.63 -26.03 -4.25
C TYR A 310 19.76 -26.61 -5.11
N LEU A 311 20.65 -27.42 -4.54
CA LEU A 311 21.80 -27.96 -5.28
C LEU A 311 21.35 -28.90 -6.42
N PHE A 312 20.33 -29.72 -6.16
CA PHE A 312 19.78 -30.64 -7.15
C PHE A 312 19.11 -29.89 -8.30
N ILE A 313 18.24 -28.93 -7.98
CA ILE A 313 17.50 -28.13 -8.95
C ILE A 313 18.43 -27.25 -9.76
N LYS A 314 19.42 -26.61 -9.13
CA LYS A 314 20.42 -25.82 -9.81
C LYS A 314 21.17 -26.66 -10.85
N LYS A 315 21.65 -27.85 -10.45
CA LYS A 315 22.36 -28.76 -11.37
C LYS A 315 21.49 -29.15 -12.56
N LEU A 316 20.23 -29.50 -12.31
CA LEU A 316 19.27 -29.91 -13.33
C LEU A 316 18.92 -28.75 -14.29
N ALA A 317 18.70 -27.56 -13.73
CA ALA A 317 18.38 -26.35 -14.48
C ALA A 317 19.56 -25.89 -15.34
N ASP A 318 20.77 -25.86 -14.78
CA ASP A 318 22.01 -25.49 -15.49
C ASP A 318 22.27 -26.43 -16.67
N ALA A 319 22.06 -27.75 -16.49
CA ALA A 319 22.24 -28.74 -17.56
C ALA A 319 21.32 -28.49 -18.77
N GLN A 320 20.10 -28.00 -18.53
CA GLN A 320 19.12 -27.71 -19.59
C GLN A 320 19.09 -26.22 -20.00
N GLY A 321 19.84 -25.37 -19.30
CA GLY A 321 19.87 -23.93 -19.50
C GLY A 321 18.52 -23.25 -19.26
N VAL A 322 17.70 -23.77 -18.34
CA VAL A 322 16.39 -23.23 -17.95
C VAL A 322 16.50 -22.33 -16.72
N SER A 323 15.48 -21.53 -16.44
CA SER A 323 15.40 -20.75 -15.19
C SER A 323 15.05 -21.64 -14.01
N PHE A 324 15.45 -21.26 -12.79
CA PHE A 324 14.99 -21.93 -11.58
C PHE A 324 14.76 -20.96 -10.43
N ILE A 325 13.93 -21.40 -9.48
CA ILE A 325 13.69 -20.70 -8.23
C ILE A 325 13.41 -21.72 -7.11
N CYS A 326 14.17 -21.65 -6.01
CA CYS A 326 13.82 -22.36 -4.79
C CYS A 326 13.21 -21.38 -3.81
N LEU A 327 12.01 -21.73 -3.36
CA LEU A 327 11.22 -21.01 -2.39
C LEU A 327 11.64 -21.45 -0.97
N LYS A 328 11.08 -20.77 0.03
CA LYS A 328 11.26 -21.08 1.46
C LYS A 328 9.89 -21.29 2.10
N GLY A 329 9.04 -22.08 1.45
CA GLY A 329 7.59 -22.08 1.67
C GLY A 329 6.86 -21.11 0.73
N GLU A 330 5.94 -20.30 1.25
CA GLU A 330 5.16 -19.34 0.45
C GLU A 330 6.07 -18.34 -0.31
N PRO A 331 5.77 -18.05 -1.59
CA PRO A 331 6.58 -17.12 -2.38
C PRO A 331 6.52 -15.70 -1.81
N ALA A 332 7.67 -15.15 -1.43
CA ALA A 332 7.76 -13.77 -0.99
C ALA A 332 7.55 -12.82 -2.18
N VAL A 333 6.68 -11.82 -2.02
CA VAL A 333 6.36 -10.85 -3.08
C VAL A 333 7.61 -10.14 -3.60
N ILE A 334 8.53 -9.73 -2.73
CA ILE A 334 9.80 -9.13 -3.14
C ILE A 334 10.61 -10.05 -4.07
N SER A 335 10.76 -11.33 -3.74
CA SER A 335 11.50 -12.29 -4.57
C SER A 335 10.81 -12.49 -5.91
N MET A 336 9.48 -12.51 -5.92
CA MET A 336 8.68 -12.58 -7.14
C MET A 336 8.85 -11.33 -7.99
N GLU A 337 8.92 -10.13 -7.40
CA GLU A 337 9.14 -8.88 -8.14
C GLU A 337 10.46 -8.92 -8.92
N TYR A 338 11.56 -9.25 -8.23
CA TYR A 338 12.88 -9.32 -8.88
C TYR A 338 12.94 -10.44 -9.91
N PHE A 339 12.51 -11.66 -9.56
CA PHE A 339 12.54 -12.79 -10.48
C PHE A 339 11.69 -12.55 -11.73
N SER A 340 10.51 -11.96 -11.56
CA SER A 340 9.58 -11.63 -12.65
C SER A 340 10.15 -10.56 -13.59
N ASP A 341 10.79 -9.52 -13.05
CA ASP A 341 11.45 -8.50 -13.86
C ASP A 341 12.60 -9.08 -14.69
N ASP A 342 13.46 -9.89 -14.05
CA ASP A 342 14.61 -10.52 -14.71
C ASP A 342 14.15 -11.51 -15.80
N LEU A 343 13.08 -12.27 -15.53
CA LEU A 343 12.41 -13.11 -16.53
C LEU A 343 11.90 -12.25 -17.69
N LYS A 344 11.23 -11.14 -17.41
CA LYS A 344 10.62 -10.29 -18.46
C LYS A 344 11.68 -9.75 -19.41
N GLU A 345 12.81 -9.32 -18.86
CA GLU A 345 13.95 -8.83 -19.62
C GLU A 345 14.53 -9.91 -20.54
N LYS A 346 14.73 -11.15 -20.05
CA LYS A 346 15.38 -12.22 -20.82
C LYS A 346 14.43 -13.03 -21.71
N CYS A 347 13.18 -13.22 -21.30
CA CYS A 347 12.18 -14.00 -22.04
C CYS A 347 11.55 -13.21 -23.19
N GLY A 348 11.57 -11.87 -23.15
CA GLY A 348 10.96 -11.03 -24.19
C GLY A 348 9.45 -11.27 -24.37
N GLY A 349 8.75 -11.66 -23.31
CA GLY A 349 7.31 -11.92 -23.34
C GLY A 349 6.89 -13.31 -23.86
N LYS A 350 7.81 -14.25 -24.05
CA LYS A 350 7.44 -15.65 -24.31
C LYS A 350 6.57 -16.21 -23.18
N PRO A 351 5.54 -17.02 -23.50
CA PRO A 351 4.76 -17.71 -22.48
C PRO A 351 5.63 -18.63 -21.63
N LEU A 352 5.45 -18.58 -20.31
CA LEU A 352 6.24 -19.36 -19.37
C LEU A 352 5.69 -20.79 -19.24
N THR A 353 6.59 -21.75 -19.02
CA THR A 353 6.24 -23.09 -18.55
C THR A 353 6.87 -23.32 -17.18
N VAL A 354 6.06 -23.66 -16.19
CA VAL A 354 6.50 -23.88 -14.82
C VAL A 354 6.48 -25.37 -14.50
N PHE A 355 7.62 -25.92 -14.08
CA PHE A 355 7.74 -27.23 -13.48
C PHE A 355 7.89 -27.04 -11.96
N SER A 356 6.99 -27.58 -11.16
CA SER A 356 6.97 -27.39 -9.70
C SER A 356 7.34 -28.67 -8.95
N ILE A 357 8.11 -28.50 -7.88
CA ILE A 357 8.38 -29.52 -6.87
C ILE A 357 7.86 -28.96 -5.54
N SER A 358 6.75 -29.48 -5.05
CA SER A 358 6.20 -29.14 -3.74
C SER A 358 5.57 -30.37 -3.12
N ASP A 359 5.31 -30.30 -1.82
CA ASP A 359 4.73 -31.41 -1.09
C ASP A 359 3.33 -31.77 -1.65
N VAL A 360 2.96 -33.04 -1.55
CA VAL A 360 1.64 -33.55 -1.91
C VAL A 360 0.72 -33.37 -0.72
N ASP A 361 0.41 -32.11 -0.43
CA ASP A 361 -0.49 -31.70 0.66
C ASP A 361 -1.19 -30.36 0.30
N PRO A 362 -2.12 -29.86 1.14
CA PRO A 362 -2.79 -28.59 0.88
C PRO A 362 -1.84 -27.37 0.80
N ALA A 363 -0.72 -27.37 1.54
CA ALA A 363 0.22 -26.26 1.61
C ALA A 363 1.09 -26.20 0.36
N GLY A 364 1.66 -27.33 -0.07
CA GLY A 364 2.45 -27.44 -1.29
C GLY A 364 1.65 -27.06 -2.55
N TYR A 365 0.35 -27.36 -2.58
CA TYR A 365 -0.56 -26.89 -3.63
C TYR A 365 -0.89 -25.38 -3.52
N SER A 366 -1.00 -24.83 -2.30
CA SER A 366 -1.14 -23.38 -2.09
C SER A 366 0.07 -22.62 -2.65
N ILE A 367 1.27 -23.07 -2.30
CA ILE A 367 2.54 -22.45 -2.69
C ILE A 367 2.71 -22.46 -4.21
N GLU A 368 2.42 -23.59 -4.86
CA GLU A 368 2.45 -23.69 -6.33
C GLU A 368 1.48 -22.70 -6.98
N ARG A 369 0.24 -22.64 -6.50
CA ARG A 369 -0.77 -21.71 -7.02
C ARG A 369 -0.37 -20.24 -6.80
N ASN A 370 0.20 -19.92 -5.65
CA ASN A 370 0.64 -18.55 -5.35
C ASN A 370 1.85 -18.15 -6.19
N LEU A 371 2.78 -19.07 -6.47
CA LEU A 371 3.89 -18.85 -7.39
C LEU A 371 3.36 -18.51 -8.79
N VAL A 372 2.44 -19.34 -9.30
CA VAL A 372 1.84 -19.14 -10.63
C VAL A 372 1.08 -17.82 -10.71
N ARG A 373 0.20 -17.54 -9.73
CA ARG A 373 -0.53 -16.26 -9.65
C ARG A 373 0.39 -15.05 -9.60
N GLY A 374 1.51 -15.15 -8.86
CA GLY A 374 2.51 -14.11 -8.79
C GLY A 374 3.17 -13.84 -10.15
N LEU A 375 3.49 -14.88 -10.90
CA LEU A 375 4.03 -14.77 -12.27
C LEU A 375 2.99 -14.25 -13.27
N GLU A 376 1.73 -14.67 -13.13
CA GLU A 376 0.62 -14.26 -14.01
C GLU A 376 0.36 -12.75 -14.01
N LYS A 377 0.75 -12.04 -12.93
CA LYS A 377 0.67 -10.56 -12.89
C LYS A 377 1.45 -9.88 -14.02
N ALA A 378 2.52 -10.51 -14.52
CA ALA A 378 3.41 -9.92 -15.53
C ALA A 378 3.66 -10.80 -16.77
N HIS A 379 3.31 -12.09 -16.71
CA HIS A 379 3.65 -13.07 -17.73
C HIS A 379 2.46 -13.94 -18.11
N GLN A 380 2.41 -14.38 -19.38
CA GLN A 380 1.48 -15.42 -19.78
C GLN A 380 2.01 -16.79 -19.35
N ILE A 381 1.20 -17.57 -18.63
CA ILE A 381 1.54 -18.96 -18.29
C ILE A 381 0.93 -19.89 -19.34
N SER A 382 1.79 -20.66 -20.01
CA SER A 382 1.37 -21.65 -21.01
C SER A 382 1.04 -22.99 -20.38
N LYS A 383 1.80 -23.38 -19.35
CA LYS A 383 1.67 -24.68 -18.73
C LYS A 383 2.29 -24.69 -17.33
N VAL A 384 1.64 -25.41 -16.43
CA VAL A 384 2.17 -25.78 -15.12
C VAL A 384 2.25 -27.31 -15.07
N VAL A 385 3.36 -27.85 -14.56
CA VAL A 385 3.62 -29.28 -14.47
C VAL A 385 4.16 -29.59 -13.08
N LYS A 386 3.37 -30.27 -12.26
CA LYS A 386 3.85 -30.82 -11.00
C LYS A 386 4.75 -32.03 -11.28
N LEU A 387 5.95 -32.02 -10.72
CA LEU A 387 6.92 -33.11 -10.88
C LEU A 387 6.75 -34.20 -9.81
N VAL A 388 6.27 -33.81 -8.62
CA VAL A 388 5.96 -34.73 -7.52
C VAL A 388 4.45 -34.77 -7.29
N ASP A 389 3.86 -35.93 -7.58
CA ASP A 389 2.45 -36.25 -7.33
C ASP A 389 2.36 -37.70 -6.84
N VAL A 390 1.16 -38.19 -6.51
CA VAL A 390 0.96 -39.54 -5.97
C VAL A 390 1.45 -40.64 -6.94
N SER A 391 1.53 -40.36 -8.24
CA SER A 391 2.05 -41.32 -9.24
C SER A 391 3.56 -41.46 -9.23
N ALA A 392 4.28 -40.61 -8.48
CA ALA A 392 5.72 -40.74 -8.28
C ALA A 392 6.08 -41.85 -7.27
N PHE A 393 5.08 -42.45 -6.63
CA PHE A 393 5.26 -43.41 -5.55
C PHE A 393 4.44 -44.69 -5.83
N THR A 394 5.02 -45.83 -5.47
CA THR A 394 4.33 -47.12 -5.38
C THR A 394 3.39 -47.14 -4.18
N THR A 395 2.43 -48.07 -4.17
CA THR A 395 1.48 -48.20 -3.05
C THR A 395 2.19 -48.54 -1.74
N GLU A 396 3.23 -49.36 -1.81
CA GLU A 396 4.09 -49.73 -0.69
C GLU A 396 4.83 -48.52 -0.15
N GLU A 397 5.49 -47.74 -1.01
CA GLU A 397 6.20 -46.52 -0.62
C GLU A 397 5.28 -45.53 0.09
N ILE A 398 4.10 -45.26 -0.48
CA ILE A 398 3.10 -44.37 0.13
C ILE A 398 2.76 -44.83 1.56
N GLY A 399 2.69 -46.13 1.80
CA GLY A 399 2.45 -46.69 3.12
C GLY A 399 3.48 -46.27 4.18
N PHE A 400 4.73 -46.03 3.78
CA PHE A 400 5.84 -45.67 4.66
C PHE A 400 6.11 -44.16 4.71
N VAL A 401 5.90 -43.43 3.61
CA VAL A 401 6.30 -42.02 3.50
C VAL A 401 5.18 -41.03 3.77
N ARG A 402 3.91 -41.48 3.80
CA ARG A 402 2.78 -40.59 4.04
C ARG A 402 2.75 -40.09 5.49
N PHE A 403 2.32 -38.85 5.68
CA PHE A 403 2.15 -38.24 6.99
C PHE A 403 0.71 -37.71 7.16
N PRO A 404 0.17 -37.69 8.39
CA PRO A 404 -1.19 -37.20 8.62
C PRO A 404 -1.27 -35.68 8.41
N VAL A 405 -2.13 -35.23 7.49
CA VAL A 405 -2.40 -33.81 7.24
C VAL A 405 -3.54 -33.34 8.13
N VAL A 406 -4.65 -34.07 8.15
CA VAL A 406 -5.80 -33.74 8.98
C VAL A 406 -6.61 -34.98 9.35
N SER A 407 -7.11 -35.00 10.58
CA SER A 407 -8.01 -36.04 11.08
C SER A 407 -9.33 -35.44 11.55
N TYR A 408 -10.44 -36.10 11.24
CA TYR A 408 -11.77 -35.69 11.63
C TYR A 408 -12.70 -36.88 11.84
N GLU A 409 -13.71 -36.69 12.67
CA GLU A 409 -14.80 -37.63 12.90
C GLU A 409 -15.96 -37.28 11.99
N LYS A 410 -16.60 -38.29 11.41
CA LYS A 410 -17.82 -38.13 10.60
C LYS A 410 -18.88 -39.14 11.03
N LYS A 411 -20.12 -38.66 11.13
CA LYS A 411 -21.34 -39.47 11.32
C LYS A 411 -22.48 -38.85 10.51
N GLY A 412 -22.86 -39.51 9.41
CA GLY A 412 -23.75 -38.89 8.41
C GLY A 412 -23.12 -37.60 7.87
N ASP A 413 -23.86 -36.50 7.93
CA ASP A 413 -23.40 -35.16 7.52
C ASP A 413 -22.64 -34.41 8.62
N GLN A 414 -22.64 -34.91 9.86
CA GLN A 414 -21.92 -34.25 10.95
C GLN A 414 -20.42 -34.54 10.84
N VAL A 415 -19.62 -33.48 10.87
CA VAL A 415 -18.15 -33.52 10.85
C VAL A 415 -17.62 -32.81 12.10
N LYS A 416 -16.63 -33.42 12.77
CA LYS A 416 -15.94 -32.84 13.93
C LYS A 416 -14.43 -32.97 13.78
N PRO A 417 -13.65 -31.90 14.01
CA PRO A 417 -12.20 -31.98 13.91
C PRO A 417 -11.63 -32.76 15.10
N ILE A 418 -10.52 -33.47 14.87
CA ILE A 418 -9.74 -34.10 15.95
C ILE A 418 -8.57 -33.18 16.28
N VAL A 419 -8.43 -32.79 17.55
CA VAL A 419 -7.33 -31.94 18.05
C VAL A 419 -5.97 -32.56 17.66
N PRO A 420 -5.01 -31.77 17.14
CA PRO A 420 -4.96 -30.30 17.11
C PRO A 420 -5.67 -29.63 15.92
N ALA A 421 -6.34 -30.38 15.05
CA ALA A 421 -6.98 -29.78 13.87
C ALA A 421 -8.14 -28.85 14.24
N THR A 422 -8.28 -27.79 13.46
CA THR A 422 -9.43 -26.86 13.48
C THR A 422 -10.42 -27.24 12.38
N MET A 423 -11.68 -26.77 12.49
CA MET A 423 -12.66 -27.01 11.43
C MET A 423 -12.21 -26.42 10.09
N GLY A 424 -11.56 -25.26 10.10
CA GLY A 424 -11.01 -24.66 8.88
C GLY A 424 -9.96 -25.54 8.20
N GLN A 425 -9.10 -26.23 8.97
CA GLN A 425 -8.13 -27.19 8.42
C GLN A 425 -8.83 -28.44 7.87
N VAL A 426 -9.88 -28.94 8.53
CA VAL A 426 -10.68 -30.07 8.02
C VAL A 426 -11.35 -29.70 6.71
N THR A 427 -11.99 -28.54 6.62
CA THR A 427 -12.62 -28.08 5.38
C THR A 427 -11.61 -27.96 4.25
N LYS A 428 -10.45 -27.34 4.50
CA LYS A 428 -9.38 -27.20 3.48
C LYS A 428 -8.79 -28.54 3.05
N GLY A 429 -8.47 -29.42 4.01
CA GLY A 429 -7.89 -30.73 3.74
C GLY A 429 -8.86 -31.64 2.98
N ARG A 430 -10.16 -31.59 3.31
CA ARG A 430 -11.19 -32.31 2.57
C ARG A 430 -11.38 -31.78 1.15
N ALA A 431 -11.51 -30.47 0.97
CA ALA A 431 -11.63 -29.89 -0.36
C ALA A 431 -10.42 -30.25 -1.23
N TRP A 432 -9.20 -30.13 -0.70
CA TRP A 432 -7.99 -30.58 -1.39
C TRP A 432 -8.04 -32.08 -1.76
N PHE A 433 -8.40 -32.95 -0.81
CA PHE A 433 -8.47 -34.38 -1.09
C PHE A 433 -9.54 -34.72 -2.13
N GLU A 434 -10.75 -34.19 -1.99
CA GLU A 434 -11.91 -34.52 -2.83
C GLU A 434 -11.80 -33.91 -4.25
N GLU A 435 -11.19 -32.72 -4.39
CA GLU A 435 -11.14 -31.98 -5.65
C GLU A 435 -9.83 -32.14 -6.42
N GLU A 436 -8.69 -32.29 -5.73
CA GLU A 436 -7.35 -32.23 -6.36
C GLU A 436 -6.65 -33.60 -6.43
N ILE A 437 -6.87 -34.48 -5.44
CA ILE A 437 -6.14 -35.74 -5.29
C ILE A 437 -7.00 -36.96 -5.63
N ASN A 438 -8.11 -37.12 -4.91
CA ASN A 438 -9.05 -38.23 -4.99
C ASN A 438 -8.40 -39.62 -5.08
N ASP A 439 -7.41 -39.87 -4.21
CA ASP A 439 -6.62 -41.11 -4.18
C ASP A 439 -6.78 -41.81 -2.82
N GLU A 440 -7.43 -42.97 -2.83
CA GLU A 440 -7.73 -43.73 -1.61
C GLU A 440 -6.48 -44.14 -0.82
N ARG A 441 -5.31 -44.21 -1.46
CA ARG A 441 -4.03 -44.53 -0.78
C ARG A 441 -3.65 -43.47 0.26
N LEU A 442 -4.19 -42.26 0.13
CA LEU A 442 -3.99 -41.14 1.05
C LEU A 442 -5.14 -40.94 2.04
N LEU A 443 -6.10 -41.87 2.11
CA LEU A 443 -7.18 -41.84 3.09
C LEU A 443 -7.13 -43.07 3.98
N THR A 444 -7.23 -42.87 5.29
CA THR A 444 -7.45 -43.99 6.23
C THR A 444 -8.73 -43.76 7.01
N GLU A 445 -9.53 -44.81 7.10
CA GLU A 445 -10.76 -44.86 7.87
C GLU A 445 -10.59 -45.83 9.06
N LYS A 446 -11.03 -45.40 10.24
CA LYS A 446 -11.09 -46.25 11.45
C LYS A 446 -12.44 -46.11 12.10
N ASP A 447 -13.08 -47.23 12.43
CA ASP A 447 -14.33 -47.22 13.18
C ASP A 447 -14.05 -46.84 14.65
N LYS A 448 -14.82 -45.88 15.17
CA LYS A 448 -14.75 -45.42 16.57
C LYS A 448 -15.89 -46.02 17.42
N GLY A 449 -16.85 -46.70 16.79
CA GLY A 449 -18.06 -47.18 17.42
C GLY A 449 -19.16 -46.11 17.52
N GLY A 450 -20.41 -46.56 17.75
CA GLY A 450 -21.57 -45.65 17.87
C GLY A 450 -21.95 -44.93 16.58
N GLY A 451 -21.53 -45.45 15.42
CA GLY A 451 -21.75 -44.88 14.09
C GLY A 451 -20.79 -43.72 13.74
N TRP A 452 -19.77 -43.47 14.56
CA TRP A 452 -18.72 -42.50 14.25
C TRP A 452 -17.52 -43.18 13.58
N LYS A 453 -17.03 -42.57 12.51
CA LYS A 453 -15.81 -42.99 11.82
C LYS A 453 -14.77 -41.88 11.90
N VAL A 454 -13.52 -42.26 12.16
CA VAL A 454 -12.36 -41.37 12.10
C VAL A 454 -11.76 -41.48 10.72
N PHE A 455 -11.73 -40.36 10.02
CA PHE A 455 -11.04 -40.21 8.75
C PHE A 455 -9.72 -39.47 9.00
N THR A 456 -8.64 -39.96 8.42
CA THR A 456 -7.36 -39.24 8.34
C THR A 456 -6.95 -39.14 6.91
N ILE A 457 -6.79 -37.90 6.45
CA ILE A 457 -6.23 -37.56 5.16
C ILE A 457 -4.72 -37.41 5.35
N HIS A 458 -3.96 -38.05 4.47
CA HIS A 458 -2.50 -38.05 4.48
C HIS A 458 -1.94 -37.25 3.31
N GLY A 459 -0.74 -36.72 3.50
CA GLY A 459 0.08 -36.09 2.47
C GLY A 459 1.40 -36.81 2.30
N ILE A 460 2.22 -36.38 1.33
CA ILE A 460 3.56 -36.93 1.10
C ILE A 460 4.55 -35.79 0.92
N GLU A 461 5.69 -35.87 1.60
CA GLU A 461 6.74 -34.88 1.46
C GLU A 461 7.44 -35.03 0.09
N SER A 462 7.72 -33.91 -0.56
CA SER A 462 8.46 -33.91 -1.83
C SER A 462 9.89 -34.42 -1.69
N ASP A 463 10.49 -34.33 -0.50
CA ASP A 463 11.82 -34.92 -0.20
C ASP A 463 11.80 -36.46 -0.23
N ALA A 464 10.62 -37.09 -0.08
CA ALA A 464 10.48 -38.54 -0.15
C ALA A 464 10.50 -39.07 -1.59
N ALA A 465 10.30 -38.22 -2.59
CA ALA A 465 10.35 -38.63 -3.99
C ALA A 465 11.79 -38.86 -4.43
N ASP A 466 12.02 -39.96 -5.16
CA ASP A 466 13.32 -40.23 -5.75
C ASP A 466 13.70 -39.12 -6.74
N ARG A 467 14.91 -38.58 -6.57
CA ARG A 467 15.46 -37.51 -7.42
C ARG A 467 15.59 -37.96 -8.87
N ASP A 468 15.86 -39.24 -9.13
CA ASP A 468 15.96 -39.77 -10.48
C ASP A 468 14.59 -39.75 -11.17
N ILE A 469 13.50 -40.07 -10.44
CA ILE A 469 12.12 -39.95 -10.95
C ILE A 469 11.79 -38.50 -11.29
N ILE A 470 12.16 -37.54 -10.43
CA ILE A 470 11.95 -36.10 -10.67
C ILE A 470 12.71 -35.65 -11.93
N GLU A 471 13.98 -36.03 -12.05
CA GLU A 471 14.83 -35.69 -13.19
C GLU A 471 14.27 -36.26 -14.51
N ASP A 472 13.83 -37.52 -14.50
CA ASP A 472 13.24 -38.17 -15.67
C ASP A 472 11.91 -37.54 -16.08
N ARG A 473 11.04 -37.22 -15.12
CA ARG A 473 9.78 -36.49 -15.37
C ARG A 473 10.05 -35.12 -15.97
N PHE A 474 11.03 -34.40 -15.45
CA PHE A 474 11.42 -33.09 -15.97
C PHE A 474 11.93 -33.19 -17.42
N LYS A 475 12.87 -34.11 -17.69
CA LYS A 475 13.39 -34.34 -19.06
C LYS A 475 12.28 -34.77 -20.02
N ALA A 476 11.40 -35.67 -19.62
CA ALA A 476 10.26 -36.09 -20.42
C ALA A 476 9.31 -34.91 -20.73
N GLY A 477 9.09 -34.04 -19.75
CA GLY A 477 8.36 -32.78 -19.90
C GLY A 477 8.98 -31.87 -20.96
N LEU A 478 10.29 -31.63 -20.90
CA LEU A 478 11.03 -30.84 -21.88
C LEU A 478 10.94 -31.43 -23.30
N GLN A 479 11.08 -32.76 -23.43
CA GLN A 479 10.96 -33.43 -24.73
C GLN A 479 9.56 -33.26 -25.34
N ARG A 480 8.50 -33.32 -24.53
CA ARG A 480 7.12 -33.08 -24.99
C ARG A 480 6.94 -31.64 -25.48
N LEU A 481 7.49 -30.65 -24.78
CA LEU A 481 7.47 -29.25 -25.21
C LEU A 481 8.20 -29.05 -26.55
N ALA A 482 9.39 -29.64 -26.70
CA ALA A 482 10.16 -29.56 -27.94
C ALA A 482 9.41 -30.17 -29.14
N LYS A 483 8.69 -31.28 -28.93
CA LYS A 483 7.84 -31.90 -29.97
C LYS A 483 6.68 -30.99 -30.37
N LEU A 484 5.96 -30.42 -29.41
CA LEU A 484 4.84 -29.50 -29.66
C LEU A 484 5.27 -28.27 -30.48
N ASN A 485 6.42 -27.67 -30.14
CA ASN A 485 6.95 -26.52 -30.86
C ASN A 485 7.35 -26.85 -32.30
N LYS A 486 7.92 -28.04 -32.56
CA LYS A 486 8.22 -28.50 -33.93
C LYS A 486 6.96 -28.69 -34.76
N THR A 487 5.90 -29.23 -34.19
CA THR A 487 4.62 -29.46 -34.89
C THR A 487 3.92 -28.14 -35.21
N ALA A 488 3.88 -27.19 -34.26
CA ALA A 488 3.31 -25.86 -34.46
C ALA A 488 4.08 -25.06 -35.53
N GLY A 489 5.42 -25.16 -35.56
CA GLY A 489 6.25 -24.54 -36.59
C GLY A 489 6.00 -25.10 -38.00
N LYS A 490 5.78 -26.41 -38.13
CA LYS A 490 5.40 -27.05 -39.40
C LYS A 490 4.01 -26.61 -39.87
N ALA A 491 3.05 -26.48 -38.96
CA ALA A 491 1.70 -26.00 -39.29
C ALA A 491 1.70 -24.54 -39.77
N LYS A 492 2.43 -23.64 -39.10
CA LYS A 492 2.57 -22.23 -39.53
C LYS A 492 3.29 -22.08 -40.88
N ARG A 493 4.22 -22.96 -41.23
CA ARG A 493 4.87 -22.95 -42.56
C ARG A 493 3.94 -23.40 -43.69
N LYS A 494 3.05 -24.37 -43.44
CA LYS A 494 2.06 -24.84 -44.43
C LYS A 494 0.94 -23.84 -44.74
N ILE A 495 0.70 -22.85 -43.88
CA ILE A 495 -0.32 -21.81 -44.10
C ILE A 495 0.26 -20.61 -44.87
N LYS A 496 1.59 -20.50 -44.97
CA LYS A 496 2.29 -19.42 -45.68
C LYS A 496 2.81 -19.82 -47.08
N THR A 497 2.59 -21.06 -47.48
CA THR A 497 2.75 -21.60 -48.84
C THR A 497 1.38 -21.94 -49.38
#